data_AF-A0AA38R1Y3-F1
#
_entry.id   AF-A0AA38R1Y3-F1
#
_cell.length_a   1.000
_cell.length_b   1.000
_cell.length_c   1.000
_cell.angle_alpha   90.00
_cell.angle_beta   90.00
_cell.angle_gamma   90.00
#
_symmetry.space_group_name_H-M   'P 1'
#
loop_
_entity.id
_entity.type
_entity.pdbx_description
1 polymer ?
#
loop_
_entity_poly.entity_id
_entity_poly.type
_entity_poly.pdbx_seq_one_letter_code
_entity_poly.pdbx_strand_id
1 'polypeptide(L)'
;MAPATRGWTGAAIDRLFAWSSKLPPESCSYTIERLRIPVDDAVPLLDAVDDYFGGDTPFWLRHAIEHPDSQDERWKPLHQDGALERANIPILLMSGWYDILLPQVMEQYTRLAERGCNVALTVGPWTHLGAQRSNIQEPFDWLDEHFTHSKKDVRTSPVRVFITGTEEWRDLAKWPLPTSPHELFLSSDKKLSAALPPADAAESTFKFDPAHPTPSIGVPSLFDTAVKKESDSPLASRSDVATFTTAPLPEDLEVCGKPTITLHHSSDNPNVDLWVLVSEVDGTGESYSTSEKYLRLDPSQTQQEVLTLGLRDSILQRVLSASVTVDSQLVSSIGRGVLVFAAMAPGDTEKEAESLAAKVLKMRLWDDESGGRWKHSVQDINGEVLCVSQFTLLASTKKGSKPDFHGALGGDEAKRLYDYFFSKVREGYLGKRVKDGVFQAMMEVALVNDGPVTIEINAEPKPKVEKATVKKKEKGAEESFRT
;
A
#
# COMPACT_ATOMS: atom_id res chain seq x y z
N MET A 1 -2.18 0.01 37.15
CA MET A 1 -0.92 -0.34 37.88
C MET A 1 -0.47 0.90 38.62
N ALA A 2 0.00 0.79 39.85
CA ALA A 2 0.58 1.94 40.56
C ALA A 2 1.74 2.54 39.74
N PRO A 3 1.97 3.87 39.79
CA PRO A 3 3.11 4.49 39.15
C PRO A 3 4.39 3.78 39.59
N ALA A 4 5.11 3.18 38.64
CA ALA A 4 6.37 2.54 38.92
C ALA A 4 7.43 3.64 39.06
N THR A 5 7.82 3.96 40.29
CA THR A 5 9.02 4.76 40.53
C THR A 5 10.24 3.95 40.10
N ARG A 6 11.03 4.50 39.16
CA ARG A 6 12.27 3.88 38.68
C ARG A 6 13.23 3.73 39.88
N GLY A 7 13.25 2.53 40.46
CA GLY A 7 14.08 2.21 41.61
C GLY A 7 15.57 2.15 41.24
N TRP A 8 16.44 2.11 42.25
CA TRP A 8 17.89 2.02 42.07
C TRP A 8 18.32 0.86 41.17
N THR A 9 17.58 -0.26 41.18
CA THR A 9 17.80 -1.42 40.31
C THR A 9 17.59 -1.10 38.83
N GLY A 10 16.55 -0.35 38.47
CA GLY A 10 16.32 0.10 37.09
C GLY A 10 17.45 0.99 36.61
N ALA A 11 17.82 1.99 37.42
CA ALA A 11 18.94 2.89 37.13
C ALA A 11 20.29 2.16 36.99
N ALA A 12 20.51 1.09 37.76
CA ALA A 12 21.72 0.26 37.66
C ALA A 12 21.75 -0.56 36.36
N ILE A 13 20.61 -1.14 35.95
CA ILE A 13 20.46 -1.86 34.67
C ILE A 13 20.69 -0.92 33.50
N ASP A 14 20.13 0.29 33.54
CA ASP A 14 20.33 1.30 32.49
C ASP A 14 21.78 1.75 32.39
N ARG A 15 22.47 1.89 33.53
CA ARG A 15 23.91 2.19 33.55
C ARG A 15 24.75 1.04 33.02
N LEU A 16 24.38 -0.21 33.32
CA LEU A 16 25.04 -1.40 32.78
C LEU A 16 24.82 -1.50 31.27
N PHE A 17 23.60 -1.27 30.79
CA PHE A 17 23.26 -1.26 29.37
C PHE A 17 23.93 -0.10 28.62
N ALA A 18 23.91 1.10 29.19
CA ALA A 18 24.60 2.26 28.64
C ALA A 18 26.11 2.03 28.59
N TRP A 19 26.69 1.42 29.63
CA TRP A 19 28.10 1.04 29.65
C TRP A 19 28.44 -0.02 28.60
N SER A 20 27.64 -1.08 28.47
CA SER A 20 27.87 -2.13 27.46
C SER A 20 27.66 -1.62 26.03
N SER A 21 26.77 -0.65 25.85
CA SER A 21 26.40 -0.09 24.55
C SER A 21 27.14 1.22 24.22
N LYS A 22 28.08 1.66 25.08
CA LYS A 22 28.83 2.93 24.96
C LYS A 22 27.96 4.19 24.84
N LEU A 23 26.75 4.17 25.39
CA LEU A 23 25.85 5.32 25.44
C LEU A 23 26.08 6.13 26.74
N PRO A 24 25.83 7.46 26.73
CA PRO A 24 25.89 8.26 27.96
C PRO A 24 24.78 7.82 28.95
N PRO A 25 25.05 7.75 30.26
CA PRO A 25 24.04 7.36 31.24
C PRO A 25 22.93 8.42 31.33
N GLU A 26 21.66 7.99 31.26
CA GLU A 26 20.51 8.89 31.43
C GLU A 26 20.55 9.61 32.79
N SER A 27 20.22 10.91 32.80
CA SER A 27 20.19 11.78 34.00
C SER A 27 18.78 12.23 34.41
N CYS A 28 17.72 11.86 33.68
CA CYS A 28 16.35 12.25 33.99
C CYS A 28 15.56 11.15 34.69
N SER A 29 14.92 11.49 35.82
CA SER A 29 13.90 10.67 36.47
C SER A 29 12.52 11.13 36.04
N TYR A 30 11.74 10.25 35.42
CA TYR A 30 10.32 10.45 35.13
C TYR A 30 9.51 9.27 35.67
N THR A 31 8.23 9.52 35.94
CA THR A 31 7.26 8.49 36.35
C THR A 31 6.34 8.22 35.18
N ILE A 32 6.29 6.98 34.69
CA ILE A 32 5.30 6.56 33.70
C ILE A 32 4.12 5.97 34.45
N GLU A 33 2.95 6.60 34.29
CA GLU A 33 1.68 5.99 34.66
C GLU A 33 1.00 5.47 33.40
N ARG A 34 0.78 4.14 33.34
CA ARG A 34 -0.02 3.55 32.27
C ARG A 34 -1.49 3.76 32.58
N LEU A 35 -2.10 4.73 31.89
CA LEU A 35 -3.55 4.91 31.86
C LEU A 35 -4.14 3.95 30.83
N ARG A 36 -5.10 3.11 31.24
CA ARG A 36 -5.95 2.33 30.33
C ARG A 36 -7.27 3.07 30.23
N ILE A 37 -7.66 3.45 29.02
CA ILE A 37 -8.97 4.02 28.72
C ILE A 37 -9.93 2.81 28.58
N PRO A 38 -10.91 2.61 29.48
CA PRO A 38 -11.75 1.41 29.53
C PRO A 38 -12.92 1.51 28.54
N VAL A 39 -12.64 1.74 27.26
CA VAL A 39 -13.65 1.89 26.19
C VAL A 39 -13.65 0.72 25.21
N ASP A 40 -12.87 -0.33 25.50
CA ASP A 40 -12.56 -1.43 24.58
C ASP A 40 -13.81 -2.17 24.06
N ASP A 41 -14.89 -2.25 24.84
CA ASP A 41 -16.13 -2.97 24.50
C ASP A 41 -17.29 -2.03 24.10
N ALA A 42 -17.06 -0.73 24.05
CA ALA A 42 -18.11 0.25 23.87
C ALA A 42 -18.25 0.69 22.41
N VAL A 43 -19.47 0.58 21.89
CA VAL A 43 -19.82 0.94 20.51
C VAL A 43 -21.00 1.93 20.56
N PRO A 44 -20.92 3.11 19.91
CA PRO A 44 -19.80 3.61 19.09
C PRO A 44 -18.57 4.04 19.90
N LEU A 45 -17.37 3.77 19.37
CA LEU A 45 -16.10 4.06 20.05
C LEU A 45 -15.92 5.55 20.40
N LEU A 46 -16.33 6.46 19.51
CA LEU A 46 -16.18 7.90 19.72
C LEU A 46 -16.99 8.39 20.92
N ASP A 47 -18.25 7.96 21.03
CA ASP A 47 -19.15 8.32 22.13
C ASP A 47 -18.58 7.80 23.45
N ALA A 48 -18.06 6.58 23.46
CA ALA A 48 -17.42 5.99 24.64
C ALA A 48 -16.16 6.75 25.08
N VAL A 49 -15.35 7.18 24.12
CA VAL A 49 -14.16 8.00 24.37
C VAL A 49 -14.57 9.37 24.92
N ASP A 50 -15.59 10.01 24.34
CA ASP A 50 -16.13 11.27 24.84
C ASP A 50 -16.66 11.17 26.26
N ASP A 51 -17.43 10.13 26.56
CA ASP A 51 -17.95 9.89 27.91
C ASP A 51 -16.81 9.70 28.91
N TYR A 52 -15.75 8.97 28.54
CA TYR A 52 -14.58 8.78 29.40
C TYR A 52 -13.88 10.10 29.73
N PHE A 53 -13.76 10.99 28.74
CA PHE A 53 -13.16 12.32 28.92
C PHE A 53 -14.17 13.39 29.39
N GLY A 54 -15.41 13.02 29.74
CA GLY A 54 -16.43 13.94 30.21
C GLY A 54 -16.81 15.02 29.19
N GLY A 55 -16.73 14.70 27.90
CA GLY A 55 -16.98 15.60 26.78
C GLY A 55 -15.79 16.48 26.37
N ASP A 56 -14.63 16.37 27.02
CA ASP A 56 -13.40 17.11 26.70
C ASP A 56 -12.32 16.19 26.11
N THR A 57 -12.70 15.35 25.14
CA THR A 57 -11.77 14.46 24.44
C THR A 57 -10.67 15.27 23.75
N PRO A 58 -9.39 14.91 23.93
CA PRO A 58 -8.30 15.58 23.24
C PRO A 58 -8.54 15.65 21.73
N PHE A 59 -8.42 16.86 21.17
CA PHE A 59 -8.72 17.11 19.75
C PHE A 59 -8.04 16.11 18.81
N TRP A 60 -6.76 15.80 19.02
CA TRP A 60 -6.01 14.87 18.17
C TRP A 60 -6.61 13.46 18.17
N LEU A 61 -7.10 12.99 19.32
CA LEU A 61 -7.68 11.65 19.47
C LEU A 61 -9.04 11.60 18.81
N ARG A 62 -9.89 12.60 19.09
CA ARG A 62 -11.19 12.75 18.46
C ARG A 62 -11.06 12.82 16.94
N HIS A 63 -10.17 13.67 16.45
CA HIS A 63 -9.92 13.88 15.02
C HIS A 63 -9.44 12.60 14.32
N ALA A 64 -8.57 11.81 14.97
CA ALA A 64 -8.12 10.53 14.43
C ALA A 64 -9.25 9.50 14.31
N ILE A 65 -10.15 9.44 15.31
CA ILE A 65 -11.29 8.51 15.31
C ILE A 65 -12.35 8.93 14.28
N GLU A 66 -12.61 10.23 14.13
CA GLU A 66 -13.57 10.77 13.15
C GLU A 66 -13.10 10.66 11.69
N HIS A 67 -11.78 10.63 11.48
CA HIS A 67 -11.17 10.59 10.14
C HIS A 67 -10.20 9.42 9.98
N PRO A 68 -10.66 8.16 10.13
CA PRO A 68 -9.80 6.99 10.12
C PRO A 68 -9.21 6.67 8.74
N ASP A 69 -9.76 7.24 7.67
CA ASP A 69 -9.22 7.09 6.31
C ASP A 69 -7.96 7.95 6.15
N SER A 70 -6.81 7.28 6.00
CA SER A 70 -5.51 7.91 5.73
C SER A 70 -5.46 8.80 4.47
N GLN A 71 -6.43 8.64 3.56
CA GLN A 71 -6.57 9.43 2.33
C GLN A 71 -7.50 10.64 2.50
N ASP A 72 -8.09 10.86 3.68
CA ASP A 72 -8.85 12.09 3.95
C ASP A 72 -7.97 13.32 3.69
N GLU A 73 -8.51 14.34 3.01
CA GLU A 73 -7.79 15.56 2.66
C GLU A 73 -7.20 16.27 3.90
N ARG A 74 -7.74 16.02 5.10
CA ARG A 74 -7.19 16.50 6.37
C ARG A 74 -5.78 15.97 6.67
N TRP A 75 -5.46 14.77 6.21
CA TRP A 75 -4.14 14.15 6.42
C TRP A 75 -3.09 14.56 5.39
N LYS A 76 -3.53 15.15 4.27
CA LYS A 76 -2.65 15.57 3.17
C LYS A 76 -1.46 16.46 3.60
N PRO A 77 -1.58 17.41 4.55
CA PRO A 77 -0.44 18.17 5.03
C PRO A 77 0.60 17.34 5.78
N LEU A 78 0.22 16.16 6.31
CA LEU A 78 1.11 15.24 7.00
C LEU A 78 1.79 14.24 6.05
N HIS A 79 1.30 14.07 4.82
CA HIS A 79 1.89 13.18 3.83
C HIS A 79 3.32 13.63 3.47
N GLN A 80 4.27 12.71 3.53
CA GLN A 80 5.70 12.98 3.32
C GLN A 80 6.24 12.41 2.01
N ASP A 81 5.38 11.98 1.08
CA ASP A 81 5.79 11.29 -0.16
C ASP A 81 6.78 12.13 -0.99
N GLY A 82 6.59 13.46 -0.99
CA GLY A 82 7.51 14.38 -1.66
C GLY A 82 8.94 14.37 -1.11
N ALA A 83 9.16 13.91 0.12
CA ALA A 83 10.51 13.72 0.67
C ALA A 83 11.25 12.58 -0.05
N LEU A 84 10.56 11.50 -0.43
CA LEU A 84 11.12 10.40 -1.19
C LEU A 84 11.59 10.83 -2.58
N GLU A 85 10.96 11.85 -3.15
CA GLU A 85 11.35 12.43 -4.45
C GLU A 85 12.58 13.36 -4.37
N ARG A 86 12.84 13.94 -3.19
CA ARG A 86 13.93 14.90 -2.99
C ARG A 86 15.16 14.29 -2.31
N ALA A 87 14.99 13.15 -1.65
CA ALA A 87 16.06 12.45 -0.97
C ALA A 87 17.23 12.16 -1.92
N ASN A 88 18.45 12.47 -1.49
CA ASN A 88 19.69 12.21 -2.21
C ASN A 88 20.87 11.99 -1.24
N ILE A 89 20.57 11.40 -0.08
CA ILE A 89 21.54 11.04 0.96
C ILE A 89 21.54 9.52 1.13
N PRO A 90 22.60 8.93 1.72
CA PRO A 90 22.58 7.54 2.17
C PRO A 90 21.47 7.30 3.19
N ILE A 91 20.55 6.37 2.91
CA ILE A 91 19.41 6.03 3.78
C ILE A 91 19.47 4.56 4.15
N LEU A 92 19.44 4.27 5.46
CA LEU A 92 19.21 2.93 5.98
C LEU A 92 17.76 2.82 6.46
N LEU A 93 17.02 1.89 5.87
CA LEU A 93 15.67 1.52 6.28
C LEU A 93 15.72 0.22 7.09
N MET A 94 15.09 0.22 8.24
CA MET A 94 14.99 -0.96 9.12
C MET A 94 13.54 -1.18 9.53
N SER A 95 13.07 -2.42 9.45
CA SER A 95 11.73 -2.82 9.87
C SER A 95 11.70 -4.33 10.17
N GLY A 96 10.53 -4.88 10.47
CA GLY A 96 10.36 -6.31 10.67
C GLY A 96 9.15 -6.87 9.95
N TRP A 97 9.12 -8.18 9.71
CA TRP A 97 8.01 -8.87 9.03
C TRP A 97 6.66 -8.69 9.74
N TYR A 98 6.70 -8.42 11.04
CA TYR A 98 5.52 -8.27 11.89
C TYR A 98 5.30 -6.81 12.33
N ASP A 99 5.99 -5.87 11.69
CA ASP A 99 5.87 -4.44 11.93
C ASP A 99 4.66 -3.88 11.17
N ILE A 100 3.77 -3.17 11.86
CA ILE A 100 2.61 -2.51 11.26
C ILE A 100 3.00 -1.46 10.21
N LEU A 101 4.23 -0.92 10.27
CA LEU A 101 4.74 0.06 9.32
C LEU A 101 5.52 -0.56 8.16
N LEU A 102 5.69 -1.90 8.13
CA LEU A 102 6.41 -2.59 7.06
C LEU A 102 5.96 -2.20 5.65
N PRO A 103 4.65 -2.06 5.34
CA PRO A 103 4.23 -1.67 4.00
C PRO A 103 4.79 -0.31 3.56
N GLN A 104 4.84 0.67 4.47
CA GLN A 104 5.39 1.99 4.20
C GLN A 104 6.90 1.92 4.00
N VAL A 105 7.61 1.13 4.81
CA VAL A 105 9.07 0.94 4.67
C VAL A 105 9.41 0.28 3.33
N MET A 106 8.62 -0.70 2.90
CA MET A 106 8.78 -1.35 1.60
C MET A 106 8.54 -0.37 0.45
N GLU A 107 7.51 0.47 0.53
CA GLU A 107 7.24 1.52 -0.46
C GLU A 107 8.40 2.53 -0.55
N GLN A 108 8.91 2.99 0.60
CA GLN A 108 10.07 3.89 0.67
C GLN A 108 11.31 3.25 0.02
N TYR A 109 11.62 2.00 0.37
CA TYR A 109 12.74 1.27 -0.20
C TYR A 109 12.60 1.15 -1.72
N THR A 110 11.45 0.69 -2.21
CA THR A 110 11.19 0.53 -3.64
C THR A 110 11.40 1.85 -4.37
N ARG A 111 10.79 2.93 -3.87
CA ARG A 111 10.87 4.24 -4.53
C ARG A 111 12.29 4.82 -4.54
N LEU A 112 13.01 4.73 -3.42
CA LEU A 112 14.39 5.20 -3.32
C LEU A 112 15.34 4.38 -4.20
N ALA A 113 15.16 3.05 -4.24
CA ALA A 113 15.96 2.16 -5.06
C ALA A 113 15.74 2.39 -6.57
N GLU A 114 14.49 2.61 -7.00
CA GLU A 114 14.15 2.97 -8.38
C GLU A 114 14.82 4.28 -8.84
N ARG A 115 14.93 5.26 -7.93
CA ARG A 115 15.65 6.52 -8.17
C ARG A 115 17.17 6.38 -8.15
N GLY A 116 17.70 5.19 -7.85
CA GLY A 116 19.13 4.95 -7.70
C GLY A 116 19.76 5.64 -6.49
N CYS A 117 18.95 6.00 -5.48
CA CYS A 117 19.48 6.51 -4.22
C CYS A 117 20.32 5.44 -3.52
N ASN A 118 21.35 5.86 -2.77
CA ASN A 118 22.07 4.95 -1.88
C ASN A 118 21.14 4.56 -0.71
N VAL A 119 20.35 3.51 -0.90
CA VAL A 119 19.40 3.00 0.08
C VAL A 119 19.73 1.57 0.46
N ALA A 120 19.77 1.31 1.76
CA ALA A 120 19.89 0.00 2.37
C ALA A 120 18.58 -0.38 3.07
N LEU A 121 18.28 -1.68 3.10
CA LEU A 121 17.10 -2.23 3.75
C LEU A 121 17.47 -3.43 4.64
N THR A 122 17.06 -3.40 5.91
CA THR A 122 17.13 -4.56 6.82
C THR A 122 15.75 -4.93 7.33
N VAL A 123 15.34 -6.19 7.15
CA VAL A 123 14.04 -6.71 7.62
C VAL A 123 14.23 -7.96 8.45
N GLY A 124 13.92 -7.90 9.74
CA GLY A 124 14.03 -9.03 10.66
C GLY A 124 12.69 -9.64 11.07
N PRO A 125 12.68 -10.69 11.91
CA PRO A 125 11.47 -11.32 12.43
C PRO A 125 10.91 -10.51 13.62
N TRP A 126 10.65 -9.23 13.41
CA TRP A 126 10.34 -8.29 14.49
C TRP A 126 8.97 -7.63 14.34
N THR A 127 8.36 -7.31 15.48
CA THR A 127 7.25 -6.34 15.57
C THR A 127 7.78 -4.92 15.52
N HIS A 128 6.90 -3.91 15.56
CA HIS A 128 7.32 -2.50 15.46
C HIS A 128 8.34 -2.09 16.55
N LEU A 129 7.99 -2.26 17.84
CA LEU A 129 8.92 -1.97 18.93
C LEU A 129 10.10 -2.94 18.97
N GLY A 130 9.91 -4.18 18.49
CA GLY A 130 10.99 -5.16 18.33
C GLY A 130 12.05 -4.66 17.36
N ALA A 131 11.65 -4.11 16.20
CA ALA A 131 12.55 -3.59 15.18
C ALA A 131 13.36 -2.39 15.70
N GLN A 132 12.76 -1.50 16.50
CA GLN A 132 13.46 -0.35 17.10
C GLN A 132 14.56 -0.74 18.09
N ARG A 133 14.44 -1.91 18.73
CA ARG A 133 15.41 -2.41 19.73
C ARG A 133 16.39 -3.43 19.15
N SER A 134 16.08 -3.96 17.97
CA SER A 134 16.88 -4.98 17.33
C SER A 134 17.98 -4.37 16.48
N ASN A 135 19.15 -5.02 16.47
CA ASN A 135 20.29 -4.64 15.65
C ASN A 135 20.76 -3.16 15.82
N ILE A 136 20.84 -2.68 17.07
CA ILE A 136 21.23 -1.30 17.38
C ILE A 136 22.60 -0.88 16.80
N GLN A 137 23.48 -1.83 16.49
CA GLN A 137 24.82 -1.54 15.96
C GLN A 137 24.80 -1.09 14.50
N GLU A 138 23.87 -1.61 13.69
CA GLU A 138 23.83 -1.38 12.24
C GLU A 138 23.60 0.10 11.87
N PRO A 139 22.69 0.86 12.53
CA PRO A 139 22.60 2.30 12.34
C PRO A 139 23.90 3.06 12.66
N PHE A 140 24.62 2.68 13.72
CA PHE A 140 25.89 3.31 14.06
C PHE A 140 26.97 3.01 13.02
N ASP A 141 27.03 1.79 12.52
CA ASP A 141 27.95 1.39 11.47
C ASP A 141 27.66 2.15 10.14
N TRP A 142 26.37 2.32 9.80
CA TRP A 142 25.95 3.13 8.65
C TRP A 142 26.38 4.60 8.77
N LEU A 143 26.24 5.18 9.97
CA LEU A 143 26.73 6.54 10.26
C LEU A 143 28.26 6.61 10.22
N ASP A 144 28.96 5.62 10.77
CA ASP A 144 30.42 5.57 10.74
C ASP A 144 30.97 5.52 9.31
N GLU A 145 30.26 4.85 8.39
CA GLU A 145 30.63 4.74 6.98
C GLU A 145 30.28 6.01 6.18
N HIS A 146 29.04 6.48 6.29
CA HIS A 146 28.53 7.53 5.40
C HIS A 146 28.60 8.94 5.96
N PHE A 147 28.70 9.10 7.28
CA PHE A 147 28.79 10.41 7.92
C PHE A 147 30.20 10.72 8.43
N THR A 148 30.83 9.82 9.19
CA THR A 148 32.18 10.07 9.72
C THR A 148 33.30 9.58 8.81
N HIS A 149 32.99 8.66 7.87
CA HIS A 149 33.96 7.98 7.01
C HIS A 149 35.08 7.25 7.77
N SER A 150 34.82 6.88 9.04
CA SER A 150 35.77 6.18 9.91
C SER A 150 35.84 4.68 9.63
N LYS A 151 34.78 4.13 9.04
CA LYS A 151 34.72 2.78 8.48
C LYS A 151 34.43 2.83 6.99
N LYS A 152 34.77 1.77 6.27
CA LYS A 152 34.51 1.61 4.83
C LYS A 152 33.95 0.23 4.57
N ASP A 153 32.97 0.16 3.67
CA ASP A 153 32.39 -1.10 3.17
C ASP A 153 31.87 -1.99 4.31
N VAL A 154 31.26 -1.39 5.36
CA VAL A 154 30.76 -2.16 6.51
C VAL A 154 29.57 -3.00 6.07
N ARG A 155 28.71 -2.42 5.23
CA ARG A 155 27.61 -3.13 4.60
C ARG A 155 28.00 -3.57 3.20
N THR A 156 28.15 -4.88 3.00
CA THR A 156 28.53 -5.47 1.71
C THR A 156 27.37 -5.72 0.76
N SER A 157 26.13 -5.75 1.27
CA SER A 157 24.91 -5.96 0.48
C SER A 157 23.85 -4.93 0.83
N PRO A 158 23.16 -4.30 -0.14
CA PRO A 158 22.18 -3.25 0.13
C PRO A 158 20.98 -3.77 0.91
N VAL A 159 20.58 -5.02 0.71
CA VAL A 159 19.42 -5.62 1.38
C VAL A 159 19.86 -6.76 2.28
N ARG A 160 19.25 -6.84 3.46
CA ARG A 160 19.41 -7.95 4.41
C ARG A 160 18.04 -8.34 4.95
N VAL A 161 17.62 -9.58 4.73
CA VAL A 161 16.30 -10.07 5.15
C VAL A 161 16.40 -11.35 5.95
N PHE A 162 15.56 -11.51 6.95
CA PHE A 162 15.44 -12.76 7.70
C PHE A 162 14.39 -13.65 7.04
N ILE A 163 14.74 -14.86 6.62
CA ILE A 163 13.81 -15.81 6.03
C ILE A 163 13.15 -16.57 7.18
N THR A 164 11.85 -16.38 7.38
CA THR A 164 11.15 -16.86 8.58
C THR A 164 10.97 -18.37 8.65
N GLY A 165 10.91 -19.05 7.50
CA GLY A 165 10.76 -20.51 7.45
C GLY A 165 12.05 -21.25 7.81
N THR A 166 13.17 -20.85 7.20
CA THR A 166 14.51 -21.44 7.46
C THR A 166 15.25 -20.79 8.63
N GLU A 167 14.69 -19.72 9.20
CA GLU A 167 15.26 -18.94 10.31
C GLU A 167 16.68 -18.41 10.05
N GLU A 168 16.95 -17.97 8.83
CA GLU A 168 18.28 -17.52 8.41
C GLU A 168 18.29 -16.07 7.90
N TRP A 169 19.42 -15.38 8.11
CA TRP A 169 19.65 -14.09 7.46
C TRP A 169 20.20 -14.28 6.05
N ARG A 170 19.63 -13.55 5.09
CA ARG A 170 20.05 -13.54 3.68
C ARG A 170 20.41 -12.13 3.24
N ASP A 171 21.63 -11.99 2.74
CA ASP A 171 22.12 -10.75 2.14
C ASP A 171 21.83 -10.77 0.63
N LEU A 172 21.23 -9.68 0.13
CA LEU A 172 20.65 -9.59 -1.21
C LEU A 172 21.06 -8.30 -1.91
N ALA A 173 21.20 -8.39 -3.24
CA ALA A 173 21.47 -7.22 -4.08
C ALA A 173 20.24 -6.30 -4.24
N LYS A 174 19.02 -6.85 -4.11
CA LYS A 174 17.75 -6.11 -4.26
C LYS A 174 16.59 -6.90 -3.65
N TRP A 175 15.55 -6.18 -3.23
CA TRP A 175 14.25 -6.74 -2.84
C TRP A 175 13.11 -6.18 -3.73
N PRO A 176 12.01 -6.92 -3.97
CA PRO A 176 11.85 -8.35 -3.70
C PRO A 176 12.73 -9.21 -4.61
N LEU A 177 12.97 -10.45 -4.18
CA LEU A 177 13.60 -11.45 -5.02
C LEU A 177 12.71 -11.76 -6.25
N PRO A 178 13.32 -12.15 -7.38
CA PRO A 178 12.67 -12.95 -8.41
C PRO A 178 11.77 -14.06 -7.83
N THR A 179 10.46 -13.97 -8.03
CA THR A 179 9.51 -15.04 -7.67
C THR A 179 8.69 -15.48 -8.88
N SER A 180 8.18 -16.70 -8.84
CA SER A 180 7.17 -17.19 -9.79
C SER A 180 5.79 -17.11 -9.12
N PRO A 181 4.72 -16.71 -9.84
CA PRO A 181 3.37 -16.76 -9.29
C PRO A 181 3.01 -18.16 -8.83
N HIS A 182 2.36 -18.26 -7.68
CA HIS A 182 1.76 -19.47 -7.16
C HIS A 182 0.31 -19.16 -6.83
N GLU A 183 -0.61 -19.71 -7.61
CA GLU A 183 -2.04 -19.40 -7.53
C GLU A 183 -2.79 -20.55 -6.86
N LEU A 184 -3.64 -20.19 -5.90
CA LEU A 184 -4.48 -21.11 -5.17
C LEU A 184 -5.90 -20.56 -5.10
N PHE A 185 -6.88 -21.44 -5.25
CA PHE A 185 -8.29 -21.13 -5.24
C PHE A 185 -8.97 -21.61 -3.96
N LEU A 186 -9.89 -20.79 -3.48
CA LEU A 186 -10.76 -21.06 -2.34
C LEU A 186 -11.90 -21.96 -2.82
N SER A 187 -12.10 -23.11 -2.17
CA SER A 187 -13.18 -24.05 -2.53
C SER A 187 -14.20 -24.20 -1.41
N SER A 188 -15.43 -24.54 -1.80
CA SER A 188 -16.58 -24.69 -0.87
C SER A 188 -16.38 -25.75 0.21
N ASP A 189 -15.45 -26.70 0.01
CA ASP A 189 -15.06 -27.71 1.00
C ASP A 189 -13.94 -27.22 1.95
N LYS A 190 -13.74 -25.90 2.04
CA LYS A 190 -12.77 -25.23 2.92
C LYS A 190 -11.32 -25.58 2.60
N LYS A 191 -11.02 -25.90 1.34
CA LYS A 191 -9.65 -26.15 0.87
C LYS A 191 -9.11 -24.96 0.10
N LEU A 192 -7.79 -24.89 0.09
CA LEU A 192 -7.01 -23.99 -0.74
C LEU A 192 -6.17 -24.86 -1.70
N SER A 193 -6.37 -24.75 -3.01
CA SER A 193 -5.68 -25.64 -3.97
C SER A 193 -5.49 -25.00 -5.34
N ALA A 194 -4.59 -25.53 -6.15
CA ALA A 194 -4.40 -25.08 -7.53
C ALA A 194 -5.56 -25.45 -8.48
N ALA A 195 -6.52 -26.28 -8.02
CA ALA A 195 -7.68 -26.65 -8.83
C ALA A 195 -8.73 -25.54 -8.80
N LEU A 196 -9.10 -25.05 -9.99
CA LEU A 196 -10.17 -24.08 -10.15
C LEU A 196 -11.50 -24.71 -9.70
N PRO A 197 -12.27 -24.07 -8.79
CA PRO A 197 -13.59 -24.54 -8.42
C PRO A 197 -14.54 -24.57 -9.62
N PRO A 198 -15.51 -25.50 -9.65
CA PRO A 198 -16.60 -25.47 -10.63
C PRO A 198 -17.35 -24.13 -10.58
N ALA A 199 -17.89 -23.70 -11.72
CA ALA A 199 -18.64 -22.43 -11.79
C ALA A 199 -19.91 -22.41 -10.91
N ASP A 200 -20.43 -23.57 -10.55
CA ASP A 200 -21.58 -23.79 -9.67
C ASP A 200 -21.16 -24.19 -8.24
N ALA A 201 -19.90 -23.97 -7.87
CA ALA A 201 -19.43 -24.22 -6.52
C ALA A 201 -20.24 -23.42 -5.48
N ALA A 202 -20.53 -24.07 -4.36
CA ALA A 202 -21.29 -23.44 -3.28
C ALA A 202 -20.50 -22.30 -2.62
N GLU A 203 -21.19 -21.26 -2.18
CA GLU A 203 -20.60 -20.14 -1.45
C GLU A 203 -20.21 -20.56 -0.01
N SER A 204 -19.17 -19.94 0.52
CA SER A 204 -18.85 -20.00 1.95
C SER A 204 -19.50 -18.81 2.65
N THR A 205 -20.26 -19.07 3.72
CA THR A 205 -21.00 -18.03 4.44
C THR A 205 -20.66 -18.04 5.93
N PHE A 206 -20.55 -16.87 6.53
CA PHE A 206 -20.42 -16.69 7.98
C PHE A 206 -21.24 -15.48 8.42
N LYS A 207 -21.42 -15.32 9.74
CA LYS A 207 -22.09 -14.15 10.33
C LYS A 207 -21.12 -13.42 11.23
N PHE A 208 -20.97 -12.13 11.02
CA PHE A 208 -20.21 -11.25 11.89
C PHE A 208 -21.16 -10.49 12.82
N ASP A 209 -20.85 -10.48 14.11
CA ASP A 209 -21.60 -9.73 15.13
C ASP A 209 -20.69 -8.64 15.71
N PRO A 210 -20.95 -7.35 15.44
CA PRO A 210 -20.17 -6.24 16.00
C PRO A 210 -20.14 -6.18 17.53
N ALA A 211 -21.12 -6.77 18.23
CA ALA A 211 -21.10 -6.87 19.70
C ALA A 211 -20.14 -7.96 20.22
N HIS A 212 -19.69 -8.86 19.33
CA HIS A 212 -18.77 -9.95 19.62
C HIS A 212 -17.68 -10.04 18.55
N PRO A 213 -16.88 -8.97 18.37
CA PRO A 213 -15.95 -8.86 17.26
C PRO A 213 -14.92 -9.98 17.26
N THR A 214 -14.39 -10.30 16.09
CA THR A 214 -13.26 -11.21 15.94
C THR A 214 -12.02 -10.59 16.62
N PRO A 215 -11.37 -11.28 17.57
CA PRO A 215 -10.22 -10.72 18.28
C PRO A 215 -9.01 -10.62 17.34
N SER A 216 -8.22 -9.56 17.50
CA SER A 216 -6.92 -9.44 16.84
C SER A 216 -5.90 -10.36 17.53
N ILE A 217 -5.54 -11.47 16.89
CA ILE A 217 -4.55 -12.44 17.37
C ILE A 217 -3.39 -12.48 16.37
N GLY A 218 -2.15 -12.44 16.86
CA GLY A 218 -0.95 -12.57 16.03
C GLY A 218 -0.38 -11.25 15.52
N VAL A 219 -0.03 -11.20 14.23
CA VAL A 219 0.81 -10.16 13.62
C VAL A 219 0.13 -9.52 12.38
N PRO A 220 0.46 -8.26 12.03
CA PRO A 220 1.44 -7.34 12.62
C PRO A 220 1.04 -6.78 13.99
N SER A 221 2.03 -6.34 14.77
CA SER A 221 1.80 -5.77 16.11
C SER A 221 2.67 -4.54 16.35
N LEU A 222 2.09 -3.55 17.03
CA LEU A 222 2.85 -2.40 17.52
C LEU A 222 3.77 -2.80 18.68
N PHE A 223 3.32 -3.73 19.54
CA PHE A 223 3.98 -4.05 20.79
C PHE A 223 4.91 -5.26 20.66
N ASP A 224 5.85 -5.35 21.59
CA ASP A 224 6.72 -6.50 21.74
C ASP A 224 5.93 -7.62 22.42
N THR A 225 5.08 -8.30 21.64
CA THR A 225 4.55 -9.61 22.01
C THR A 225 5.73 -10.55 21.87
N ALA A 226 6.24 -11.05 23.01
CA ALA A 226 7.45 -11.86 23.06
C ALA A 226 7.50 -12.84 21.89
N VAL A 227 8.44 -12.63 20.96
CA VAL A 227 8.94 -13.34 19.74
C VAL A 227 8.31 -14.67 19.29
N LYS A 228 7.59 -15.39 20.16
CA LYS A 228 6.64 -16.42 19.77
C LYS A 228 5.52 -15.80 18.93
N LYS A 229 5.45 -16.21 17.67
CA LYS A 229 4.22 -16.19 16.86
C LYS A 229 3.08 -16.68 17.77
N GLU A 230 2.21 -15.79 18.20
CA GLU A 230 1.01 -16.20 18.93
C GLU A 230 0.18 -17.07 17.99
N SER A 231 -0.24 -18.24 18.47
CA SER A 231 -1.06 -19.15 17.67
C SER A 231 -2.37 -18.48 17.30
N ASP A 232 -2.65 -18.37 16.00
CA ASP A 232 -3.91 -17.86 15.49
C ASP A 232 -4.93 -18.98 15.24
N SER A 233 -4.59 -20.23 15.57
CA SER A 233 -5.46 -21.41 15.51
C SER A 233 -6.86 -21.20 16.12
N PRO A 234 -7.03 -20.46 17.24
CA PRO A 234 -8.36 -20.17 17.76
C PRO A 234 -9.27 -19.43 16.78
N LEU A 235 -8.73 -18.58 15.89
CA LEU A 235 -9.50 -17.86 14.88
C LEU A 235 -10.13 -18.82 13.87
N ALA A 236 -9.37 -19.83 13.43
CA ALA A 236 -9.82 -20.80 12.44
C ALA A 236 -11.05 -21.62 12.89
N SER A 237 -11.28 -21.68 14.21
CA SER A 237 -12.41 -22.40 14.82
C SER A 237 -13.64 -21.54 15.05
N ARG A 238 -13.58 -20.23 14.81
CA ARG A 238 -14.71 -19.33 15.04
C ARG A 238 -15.75 -19.43 13.93
N SER A 239 -17.01 -19.18 14.28
CA SER A 239 -18.13 -19.20 13.33
C SER A 239 -18.20 -17.97 12.43
N ASP A 240 -17.51 -16.89 12.77
CA ASP A 240 -17.40 -15.63 12.02
C ASP A 240 -16.14 -15.56 11.16
N VAL A 241 -15.40 -16.68 11.01
CA VAL A 241 -14.19 -16.78 10.20
C VAL A 241 -14.34 -17.89 9.17
N ALA A 242 -14.14 -17.58 7.89
CA ALA A 242 -14.08 -18.55 6.81
C ALA A 242 -12.63 -19.00 6.59
N THR A 243 -12.32 -20.24 6.98
CA THR A 243 -10.96 -20.80 6.90
C THR A 243 -10.81 -21.71 5.68
N PHE A 244 -9.72 -21.56 4.95
CA PHE A 244 -9.35 -22.40 3.82
C PHE A 244 -7.89 -22.85 3.97
N THR A 245 -7.63 -24.15 3.85
CA THR A 245 -6.29 -24.71 4.12
C THR A 245 -5.86 -25.63 2.98
N THR A 246 -4.57 -25.61 2.64
CA THR A 246 -4.01 -26.53 1.66
C THR A 246 -3.95 -27.95 2.22
N ALA A 247 -3.71 -28.94 1.36
CA ALA A 247 -3.11 -30.18 1.83
C ALA A 247 -1.69 -29.89 2.36
N PRO A 248 -1.09 -30.78 3.18
CA PRO A 248 0.32 -30.68 3.54
C PRO A 248 1.17 -30.46 2.29
N LEU A 249 2.06 -29.47 2.34
CA LEU A 249 2.89 -29.14 1.20
C LEU A 249 3.80 -30.33 0.86
N PRO A 250 3.86 -30.75 -0.42
CA PRO A 250 4.68 -31.89 -0.82
C PRO A 250 6.18 -31.55 -0.87
N GLU A 251 6.51 -30.27 -0.91
CA GLU A 251 7.87 -29.71 -0.96
C GLU A 251 7.91 -28.35 -0.27
N ASP A 252 9.10 -27.89 0.10
CA ASP A 252 9.31 -26.59 0.72
C ASP A 252 8.88 -25.45 -0.21
N LEU A 253 8.06 -24.52 0.29
CA LEU A 253 7.58 -23.36 -0.44
C LEU A 253 8.07 -22.07 0.22
N GLU A 254 9.05 -21.39 -0.38
CA GLU A 254 9.45 -20.04 0.03
C GLU A 254 8.57 -18.99 -0.66
N VAL A 255 7.82 -18.22 0.12
CA VAL A 255 6.98 -17.13 -0.38
C VAL A 255 7.70 -15.80 -0.16
N CYS A 256 7.95 -15.06 -1.23
CA CYS A 256 8.55 -13.72 -1.16
C CYS A 256 7.74 -12.69 -1.95
N GLY A 257 7.53 -11.53 -1.32
CA GLY A 257 6.80 -10.41 -1.91
C GLY A 257 5.44 -10.18 -1.25
N LYS A 258 4.51 -9.61 -2.01
CA LYS A 258 3.17 -9.25 -1.53
C LYS A 258 2.14 -10.28 -2.03
N PRO A 259 1.46 -11.03 -1.15
CA PRO A 259 0.35 -11.87 -1.57
C PRO A 259 -0.78 -11.01 -2.13
N THR A 260 -1.44 -11.52 -3.17
CA THR A 260 -2.61 -10.88 -3.82
C THR A 260 -3.79 -11.80 -3.63
N ILE A 261 -4.92 -11.26 -3.19
CA ILE A 261 -6.15 -12.02 -2.98
C ILE A 261 -7.23 -11.42 -3.88
N THR A 262 -7.93 -12.31 -4.58
CA THR A 262 -9.11 -11.98 -5.38
C THR A 262 -10.32 -12.66 -4.75
N LEU A 263 -11.31 -11.88 -4.32
CA LEU A 263 -12.51 -12.40 -3.64
C LEU A 263 -13.77 -12.07 -4.41
N HIS A 264 -14.54 -13.12 -4.73
CA HIS A 264 -15.95 -13.00 -5.03
C HIS A 264 -16.71 -13.04 -3.71
N HIS A 265 -17.38 -11.94 -3.36
CA HIS A 265 -18.05 -11.83 -2.07
C HIS A 265 -19.39 -11.11 -2.20
N SER A 266 -20.25 -11.32 -1.20
CA SER A 266 -21.45 -10.51 -1.01
C SER A 266 -21.78 -10.33 0.46
N SER A 267 -22.57 -9.31 0.77
CA SER A 267 -23.07 -9.07 2.12
C SER A 267 -24.50 -8.54 2.11
N ASP A 268 -25.27 -8.90 3.13
CA ASP A 268 -26.60 -8.36 3.41
C ASP A 268 -26.56 -6.99 4.10
N ASN A 269 -25.38 -6.56 4.56
CA ASN A 269 -25.11 -5.26 5.13
C ASN A 269 -24.21 -4.45 4.17
N PRO A 270 -24.53 -3.17 3.87
CA PRO A 270 -23.64 -2.34 3.05
C PRO A 270 -22.39 -1.86 3.80
N ASN A 271 -22.40 -1.79 5.13
CA ASN A 271 -21.25 -1.34 5.93
C ASN A 271 -20.43 -2.56 6.37
N VAL A 272 -19.45 -2.93 5.56
CA VAL A 272 -18.67 -4.17 5.74
C VAL A 272 -17.18 -3.84 5.76
N ASP A 273 -16.50 -4.49 6.69
CA ASP A 273 -15.05 -4.55 6.71
C ASP A 273 -14.63 -5.99 6.36
N LEU A 274 -13.69 -6.13 5.42
CA LEU A 274 -13.06 -7.40 5.09
C LEU A 274 -11.70 -7.48 5.76
N TRP A 275 -11.49 -8.56 6.49
CA TRP A 275 -10.19 -8.92 7.05
C TRP A 275 -9.77 -10.27 6.50
N VAL A 276 -8.60 -10.28 5.85
CA VAL A 276 -7.98 -11.48 5.27
C VAL A 276 -6.68 -11.72 6.00
N LEU A 277 -6.52 -12.94 6.51
CA LEU A 277 -5.33 -13.38 7.20
C LEU A 277 -4.67 -14.52 6.40
N VAL A 278 -3.37 -14.43 6.20
CA VAL A 278 -2.55 -15.50 5.59
C VAL A 278 -1.68 -16.09 6.69
N SER A 279 -1.83 -17.39 6.91
CA SER A 279 -1.16 -18.11 7.99
C SER A 279 -0.40 -19.31 7.46
N GLU A 280 0.69 -19.63 8.15
CA GLU A 280 1.46 -20.85 7.99
C GLU A 280 0.93 -21.87 9.02
N VAL A 281 0.64 -23.09 8.56
CA VAL A 281 0.22 -24.19 9.45
C VAL A 281 1.36 -25.18 9.56
N ASP A 282 1.82 -25.42 10.78
CA ASP A 282 2.95 -26.32 11.05
C ASP A 282 2.56 -27.80 11.00
N GLY A 283 3.54 -28.68 11.17
CA GLY A 283 3.33 -30.14 11.14
C GLY A 283 2.47 -30.69 12.29
N THR A 284 2.19 -29.89 13.32
CA THR A 284 1.27 -30.24 14.42
C THR A 284 -0.17 -29.78 14.15
N GLY A 285 -0.37 -28.95 13.11
CA GLY A 285 -1.63 -28.31 12.79
C GLY A 285 -1.82 -26.95 13.47
N GLU A 286 -0.77 -26.42 14.11
CA GLU A 286 -0.81 -25.10 14.73
C GLU A 286 -0.61 -24.03 13.66
N SER A 287 -1.49 -23.03 13.67
CA SER A 287 -1.52 -21.95 12.69
C SER A 287 -0.88 -20.67 13.26
N TYR A 288 -0.11 -19.99 12.40
CA TYR A 288 0.59 -18.77 12.72
C TYR A 288 0.49 -17.74 11.60
N SER A 289 0.00 -16.55 11.92
CA SER A 289 -0.15 -15.48 10.94
C SER A 289 1.19 -14.99 10.41
N THR A 290 1.22 -14.72 9.12
CA THR A 290 2.40 -14.23 8.39
C THR A 290 2.14 -12.88 7.74
N SER A 291 0.90 -12.66 7.27
CA SER A 291 0.48 -11.42 6.63
C SER A 291 -1.01 -11.24 6.80
N GLU A 292 -1.48 -10.00 6.84
CA GLU A 292 -2.89 -9.68 6.86
C GLU A 292 -3.23 -8.52 5.93
N LYS A 293 -4.53 -8.39 5.62
CA LYS A 293 -5.09 -7.21 4.99
C LYS A 293 -6.46 -6.92 5.60
N TYR A 294 -6.61 -5.69 6.08
CA TYR A 294 -7.90 -5.13 6.46
C TYR A 294 -8.35 -4.09 5.42
N LEU A 295 -9.63 -4.12 5.05
CA LEU A 295 -10.24 -3.22 4.08
C LEU A 295 -11.67 -2.89 4.50
N ARG A 296 -11.95 -1.61 4.73
CA ARG A 296 -13.32 -1.09 4.85
C ARG A 296 -13.91 -0.87 3.47
N LEU A 297 -15.07 -1.46 3.20
CA LEU A 297 -15.77 -1.28 1.93
C LEU A 297 -16.63 -0.01 1.95
N ASP A 298 -16.80 0.60 0.78
CA ASP A 298 -17.65 1.77 0.60
C ASP A 298 -19.12 1.33 0.56
N PRO A 299 -19.95 1.73 1.53
CA PRO A 299 -21.35 1.29 1.61
C PRO A 299 -22.23 1.81 0.47
N SER A 300 -21.74 2.79 -0.31
CA SER A 300 -22.44 3.28 -1.50
C SER A 300 -22.24 2.40 -2.74
N GLN A 301 -21.32 1.44 -2.70
CA GLN A 301 -21.02 0.53 -3.81
C GLN A 301 -21.77 -0.80 -3.65
N THR A 302 -22.06 -1.44 -4.79
CA THR A 302 -22.71 -2.76 -4.79
C THR A 302 -21.72 -3.81 -4.30
N GLN A 303 -22.04 -4.45 -3.17
CA GLN A 303 -21.23 -5.51 -2.55
C GLN A 303 -21.42 -6.85 -3.27
N GLN A 304 -21.20 -6.89 -4.59
CA GLN A 304 -21.24 -8.10 -5.43
C GLN A 304 -20.07 -8.13 -6.43
N GLU A 305 -19.15 -7.17 -6.34
CA GLU A 305 -18.01 -7.05 -7.25
C GLU A 305 -16.85 -7.97 -6.82
N VAL A 306 -16.08 -8.42 -7.80
CA VAL A 306 -14.82 -9.13 -7.58
C VAL A 306 -13.81 -8.13 -7.05
N LEU A 307 -13.35 -8.33 -5.82
CA LEU A 307 -12.33 -7.48 -5.22
C LEU A 307 -10.96 -8.08 -5.53
N THR A 308 -10.15 -7.40 -6.34
CA THR A 308 -8.73 -7.73 -6.55
C THR A 308 -7.87 -6.67 -5.88
N LEU A 309 -6.87 -7.09 -5.10
CA LEU A 309 -6.02 -6.17 -4.34
C LEU A 309 -4.56 -6.20 -4.88
N GLY A 310 -4.23 -5.44 -5.93
CA GLY A 310 -2.87 -5.35 -6.53
C GLY A 310 -2.67 -4.28 -7.64
N LEU A 311 -1.44 -3.77 -7.80
CA LEU A 311 -0.98 -2.57 -8.57
C LEU A 311 -0.99 -2.68 -10.13
N ARG A 312 -1.59 -1.69 -10.85
CA ARG A 312 -1.02 -0.67 -11.80
C ARG A 312 -1.26 -0.89 -13.32
N ASP A 313 -2.04 -0.02 -13.97
CA ASP A 313 -2.58 -0.31 -15.32
C ASP A 313 -2.17 0.69 -16.42
N SER A 314 -1.68 1.90 -16.10
CA SER A 314 -1.39 2.93 -17.13
C SER A 314 -0.35 3.98 -16.74
N ILE A 315 0.38 4.51 -17.73
CA ILE A 315 1.32 5.63 -17.59
C ILE A 315 0.81 6.82 -18.40
N LEU A 316 0.81 7.99 -17.78
CA LEU A 316 0.45 9.26 -18.39
C LEU A 316 1.68 10.18 -18.45
N GLN A 317 2.04 10.60 -19.66
CA GLN A 317 3.16 11.47 -19.96
C GLN A 317 2.67 12.86 -20.37
N ARG A 318 3.22 13.91 -19.75
CA ARG A 318 2.97 15.29 -20.20
C ARG A 318 3.91 15.62 -21.36
N VAL A 319 3.37 15.99 -22.51
CA VAL A 319 4.16 16.13 -23.75
C VAL A 319 3.95 17.48 -24.43
N LEU A 320 5.02 18.00 -25.04
CA LEU A 320 4.98 19.10 -26.00
C LEU A 320 4.52 18.60 -27.38
N SER A 321 4.82 17.34 -27.70
CA SER A 321 4.32 16.62 -28.87
C SER A 321 4.53 15.11 -28.69
N ALA A 322 3.71 14.30 -29.35
CA ALA A 322 3.92 12.85 -29.45
C ALA A 322 3.36 12.32 -30.79
N SER A 323 3.92 11.21 -31.28
CA SER A 323 3.50 10.58 -32.53
C SER A 323 3.67 9.07 -32.51
N VAL A 324 2.83 8.38 -33.28
CA VAL A 324 2.87 6.93 -33.52
C VAL A 324 3.10 6.68 -35.00
N THR A 325 4.14 5.91 -35.29
CA THR A 325 4.49 5.43 -36.63
C THR A 325 4.36 3.91 -36.65
N VAL A 326 3.78 3.36 -37.71
CA VAL A 326 3.68 1.91 -37.98
C VAL A 326 4.18 1.68 -39.41
N ASP A 327 5.06 0.72 -39.62
CA ASP A 327 5.64 0.42 -40.94
C ASP A 327 6.22 1.67 -41.66
N SER A 328 6.93 2.52 -40.89
CA SER A 328 7.49 3.80 -41.35
C SER A 328 6.46 4.84 -41.83
N GLN A 329 5.16 4.61 -41.62
CA GLN A 329 4.10 5.57 -41.92
C GLN A 329 3.58 6.22 -40.64
N LEU A 330 3.54 7.56 -40.63
CA LEU A 330 2.93 8.30 -39.53
C LEU A 330 1.43 8.03 -39.51
N VAL A 331 0.96 7.33 -38.47
CA VAL A 331 -0.46 7.00 -38.30
C VAL A 331 -1.17 8.07 -37.47
N SER A 332 -0.47 8.63 -36.49
CA SER A 332 -1.09 9.52 -35.50
C SER A 332 -0.07 10.48 -34.90
N SER A 333 -0.50 11.70 -34.60
CA SER A 333 0.33 12.70 -33.93
C SER A 333 -0.52 13.70 -33.16
N ILE A 334 0.04 14.18 -32.05
CA ILE A 334 -0.48 15.27 -31.23
C ILE A 334 0.59 16.34 -30.98
N GLY A 335 0.14 17.58 -30.79
CA GLY A 335 0.92 18.66 -30.22
C GLY A 335 0.92 18.61 -28.70
N ARG A 336 0.86 19.78 -28.06
CA ARG A 336 0.90 19.91 -26.59
C ARG A 336 -0.27 19.18 -25.95
N GLY A 337 0.00 18.31 -24.97
CA GLY A 337 -1.04 17.51 -24.33
C GLY A 337 -0.51 16.35 -23.49
N VAL A 338 -1.24 15.22 -23.53
CA VAL A 338 -0.86 14.00 -22.81
C VAL A 338 -0.73 12.81 -23.77
N LEU A 339 0.30 12.00 -23.56
CA LEU A 339 0.43 10.66 -24.12
C LEU A 339 0.09 9.65 -23.03
N VAL A 340 -0.87 8.77 -23.29
CA VAL A 340 -1.30 7.73 -22.36
C VAL A 340 -0.87 6.38 -22.91
N PHE A 341 0.00 5.70 -22.19
CA PHE A 341 0.27 4.28 -22.38
C PHE A 341 -0.72 3.50 -21.51
N ALA A 342 -1.66 2.81 -22.14
CA ALA A 342 -2.71 2.08 -21.45
C ALA A 342 -2.52 0.57 -21.60
N ALA A 343 -2.51 -0.16 -20.48
CA ALA A 343 -2.53 -1.61 -20.47
C ALA A 343 -3.83 -2.07 -19.83
N MET A 344 -4.40 -3.16 -20.34
CA MET A 344 -5.57 -3.80 -19.74
C MET A 344 -5.08 -5.05 -18.99
N ALA A 345 -5.50 -5.23 -17.75
CA ALA A 345 -5.15 -6.34 -16.87
C ALA A 345 -6.30 -7.36 -16.79
N PRO A 346 -6.00 -8.64 -16.45
CA PRO A 346 -7.04 -9.59 -16.09
C PRO A 346 -7.90 -9.07 -14.92
N GLY A 347 -9.20 -9.00 -15.13
CA GLY A 347 -10.16 -8.47 -14.14
C GLY A 347 -10.66 -7.06 -14.43
N ASP A 348 -10.04 -6.31 -15.35
CA ASP A 348 -10.54 -4.99 -15.77
C ASP A 348 -11.93 -5.12 -16.41
N THR A 349 -12.84 -4.21 -16.05
CA THR A 349 -14.16 -4.09 -16.67
C THR A 349 -14.33 -2.74 -17.37
N GLU A 350 -15.48 -2.55 -17.99
CA GLU A 350 -15.87 -1.26 -18.57
C GLU A 350 -15.89 -0.12 -17.54
N LYS A 351 -16.21 -0.42 -16.27
CA LYS A 351 -16.21 0.56 -15.17
C LYS A 351 -14.79 1.07 -14.90
N GLU A 352 -13.81 0.18 -14.87
CA GLU A 352 -12.40 0.50 -14.71
C GLU A 352 -11.90 1.36 -15.88
N ALA A 353 -12.24 0.98 -17.11
CA ALA A 353 -11.93 1.74 -18.32
C ALA A 353 -12.55 3.16 -18.30
N GLU A 354 -13.80 3.31 -17.86
CA GLU A 354 -14.44 4.63 -17.69
C GLU A 354 -13.74 5.49 -16.64
N SER A 355 -13.39 4.91 -15.49
CA SER A 355 -12.70 5.60 -14.42
C SER A 355 -11.31 6.09 -14.87
N LEU A 356 -10.57 5.23 -15.58
CA LEU A 356 -9.29 5.58 -16.17
C LEU A 356 -9.43 6.73 -17.17
N ALA A 357 -10.41 6.66 -18.08
CA ALA A 357 -10.67 7.72 -19.05
C ALA A 357 -10.99 9.07 -18.36
N ALA A 358 -11.82 9.05 -17.32
CA ALA A 358 -12.13 10.23 -16.54
C ALA A 358 -10.90 10.82 -15.85
N LYS A 359 -9.99 9.99 -15.33
CA LYS A 359 -8.73 10.43 -14.72
C LYS A 359 -7.81 11.10 -15.74
N VAL A 360 -7.61 10.49 -16.91
CA VAL A 360 -6.80 11.07 -18.01
C VAL A 360 -7.25 12.50 -18.32
N LEU A 361 -8.55 12.72 -18.46
CA LEU A 361 -9.10 14.01 -18.87
C LEU A 361 -9.08 15.06 -17.76
N LYS A 362 -9.31 14.65 -16.50
CA LYS A 362 -9.48 15.57 -15.36
C LYS A 362 -8.20 15.84 -14.57
N MET A 363 -7.14 15.06 -14.80
CA MET A 363 -5.89 15.20 -14.07
C MET A 363 -5.23 16.56 -14.36
N ARG A 364 -4.90 17.29 -13.30
CA ARG A 364 -4.32 18.63 -13.40
C ARG A 364 -2.81 18.55 -13.48
N LEU A 365 -2.26 18.89 -14.64
CA LEU A 365 -0.86 18.71 -14.99
C LEU A 365 -0.17 20.00 -15.41
N TRP A 366 -0.90 21.11 -15.55
CA TRP A 366 -0.33 22.42 -15.90
C TRP A 366 -0.65 23.47 -14.85
N ASP A 367 0.21 24.47 -14.77
CA ASP A 367 0.03 25.63 -13.90
C ASP A 367 -1.03 26.58 -14.48
N ASP A 368 -1.66 27.38 -13.64
CA ASP A 368 -2.56 28.44 -14.07
C ASP A 368 -1.81 29.72 -14.51
N GLU A 369 -2.54 30.60 -15.19
CA GLU A 369 -2.02 31.88 -15.70
C GLU A 369 -1.61 32.85 -14.56
N SER A 370 -2.07 32.62 -13.33
CA SER A 370 -1.74 33.40 -12.14
C SER A 370 -0.55 32.85 -11.33
N GLY A 371 0.10 31.77 -11.81
CA GLY A 371 1.26 31.14 -11.18
C GLY A 371 0.93 30.03 -10.17
N GLY A 372 -0.34 29.64 -10.04
CA GLY A 372 -0.78 28.51 -9.23
C GLY A 372 -0.40 27.18 -9.87
N ARG A 373 0.38 26.36 -9.16
CA ARG A 373 0.87 25.10 -9.72
C ARG A 373 -0.19 24.00 -9.80
N TRP A 374 -0.14 23.17 -10.85
CA TRP A 374 -0.99 21.97 -11.01
C TRP A 374 -2.51 22.24 -10.95
N LYS A 375 -2.97 23.23 -11.71
CA LYS A 375 -4.36 23.72 -11.69
C LYS A 375 -5.17 23.35 -12.92
N HIS A 376 -4.51 23.15 -14.06
CA HIS A 376 -5.17 22.88 -15.34
C HIS A 376 -4.96 21.46 -15.81
N SER A 377 -6.04 20.86 -16.28
CA SER A 377 -6.07 19.58 -16.99
C SER A 377 -5.77 19.74 -18.47
N VAL A 378 -5.68 18.62 -19.19
CA VAL A 378 -5.50 18.64 -20.66
C VAL A 378 -6.65 19.35 -21.36
N GLN A 379 -7.86 19.28 -20.80
CA GLN A 379 -9.03 19.96 -21.32
C GLN A 379 -8.93 21.48 -21.11
N ASP A 380 -8.48 21.91 -19.94
CA ASP A 380 -8.37 23.33 -19.59
C ASP A 380 -7.36 24.07 -20.48
N ILE A 381 -6.24 23.41 -20.82
CA ILE A 381 -5.24 23.98 -21.72
C ILE A 381 -5.58 23.82 -23.21
N ASN A 382 -6.75 23.26 -23.54
CA ASN A 382 -7.12 22.86 -24.90
C ASN A 382 -6.06 21.97 -25.58
N GLY A 383 -5.41 21.11 -24.80
CA GLY A 383 -4.38 20.17 -25.25
C GLY A 383 -4.97 18.97 -25.98
N GLU A 384 -4.09 18.12 -26.49
CA GLU A 384 -4.45 16.89 -27.21
C GLU A 384 -4.13 15.63 -26.40
N VAL A 385 -4.80 14.52 -26.71
CA VAL A 385 -4.63 13.24 -26.01
C VAL A 385 -4.25 12.20 -27.06
N LEU A 386 -3.17 11.46 -26.83
CA LEU A 386 -2.80 10.29 -27.64
C LEU A 386 -2.84 9.05 -26.75
N CYS A 387 -3.71 8.11 -27.06
CA CYS A 387 -3.79 6.82 -26.40
C CYS A 387 -2.98 5.78 -27.17
N VAL A 388 -2.16 5.00 -26.48
CA VAL A 388 -1.36 3.92 -27.06
C VAL A 388 -1.52 2.68 -26.19
N SER A 389 -1.96 1.58 -26.77
CA SER A 389 -2.01 0.28 -26.08
C SER A 389 -0.60 -0.21 -25.76
N GLN A 390 -0.29 -0.46 -24.49
CA GLN A 390 1.05 -0.81 -24.02
C GLN A 390 1.01 -1.96 -23.01
N PHE A 391 0.75 -3.19 -23.46
CA PHE A 391 0.67 -4.37 -22.60
C PHE A 391 1.95 -4.63 -21.78
N THR A 392 3.11 -4.13 -22.23
CA THR A 392 4.38 -4.28 -21.52
C THR A 392 4.45 -3.51 -20.20
N LEU A 393 3.50 -2.62 -19.90
CA LEU A 393 3.40 -2.00 -18.57
C LEU A 393 3.12 -3.04 -17.48
N LEU A 394 2.43 -4.13 -17.86
CA LEU A 394 2.11 -5.26 -16.99
C LEU A 394 3.19 -6.35 -17.05
N ALA A 395 4.40 -5.97 -17.48
CA ALA A 395 5.52 -6.88 -17.52
C ALA A 395 6.00 -7.24 -16.11
N SER A 396 6.00 -8.53 -15.80
CA SER A 396 6.82 -9.07 -14.74
C SER A 396 8.26 -9.18 -15.22
N THR A 397 9.14 -8.39 -14.64
CA THR A 397 10.60 -8.50 -14.85
C THR A 397 11.25 -9.36 -13.77
N LYS A 398 10.48 -10.18 -13.06
CA LYS A 398 10.96 -10.93 -11.91
C LYS A 398 11.89 -12.07 -12.33
N LYS A 399 11.73 -12.72 -13.49
CA LYS A 399 12.49 -13.93 -13.87
C LYS A 399 13.35 -13.74 -15.13
N GLY A 400 14.67 -13.61 -14.94
CA GLY A 400 15.65 -13.51 -16.04
C GLY A 400 15.69 -12.12 -16.70
N SER A 401 16.43 -11.99 -17.82
CA SER A 401 16.54 -10.72 -18.57
C SER A 401 15.39 -10.49 -19.57
N LYS A 402 14.43 -11.43 -19.65
CA LYS A 402 13.32 -11.38 -20.59
C LYS A 402 12.02 -10.96 -19.90
N PRO A 403 11.34 -9.95 -20.48
CA PRO A 403 9.93 -9.67 -20.39
C PRO A 403 8.98 -10.82 -20.09
N ASP A 404 8.31 -10.94 -18.94
CA ASP A 404 7.13 -11.81 -18.84
C ASP A 404 5.84 -10.98 -18.84
N PHE A 405 4.90 -11.32 -19.72
CA PHE A 405 3.72 -10.50 -19.98
C PHE A 405 2.39 -11.22 -19.69
N HIS A 406 2.41 -12.36 -19.00
CA HIS A 406 1.19 -13.07 -18.60
C HIS A 406 0.27 -12.24 -17.69
N GLY A 407 0.80 -11.19 -17.04
CA GLY A 407 0.01 -10.24 -16.26
C GLY A 407 -0.83 -9.27 -17.11
N ALA A 408 -0.66 -9.25 -18.44
CA ALA A 408 -1.50 -8.46 -19.34
C ALA A 408 -2.69 -9.26 -19.83
N LEU A 409 -3.85 -8.61 -19.94
CA LEU A 409 -4.99 -9.16 -20.64
C LEU A 409 -4.65 -9.33 -22.12
N GLY A 410 -4.94 -10.50 -22.68
CA GLY A 410 -4.64 -10.84 -24.07
C GLY A 410 -5.89 -10.93 -24.96
N GLY A 411 -5.65 -11.07 -26.27
CA GLY A 411 -6.67 -11.42 -27.26
C GLY A 411 -7.74 -10.34 -27.52
N ASP A 412 -8.90 -10.80 -27.99
CA ASP A 412 -10.03 -9.95 -28.38
C ASP A 412 -10.61 -9.15 -27.20
N GLU A 413 -10.52 -9.69 -25.99
CA GLU A 413 -11.04 -9.03 -24.79
C GLU A 413 -10.20 -7.81 -24.39
N ALA A 414 -8.88 -7.91 -24.48
CA ALA A 414 -7.99 -6.76 -24.29
C ALA A 414 -8.27 -5.65 -25.32
N LYS A 415 -8.54 -6.04 -26.56
CA LYS A 415 -8.91 -5.10 -27.63
C LYS A 415 -10.26 -4.44 -27.33
N ARG A 416 -11.27 -5.22 -26.91
CA ARG A 416 -12.60 -4.73 -26.56
C ARG A 416 -12.53 -3.67 -25.46
N LEU A 417 -11.81 -3.96 -24.38
CA LEU A 417 -11.68 -3.03 -23.24
C LEU A 417 -10.83 -1.80 -23.58
N TYR A 418 -9.76 -1.95 -24.36
CA TYR A 418 -8.99 -0.81 -24.83
C TYR A 418 -9.82 0.10 -25.74
N ASP A 419 -10.51 -0.47 -26.73
CA ASP A 419 -11.39 0.28 -27.63
C ASP A 419 -12.48 1.01 -26.83
N TYR A 420 -13.02 0.36 -25.79
CA TYR A 420 -13.97 0.95 -24.88
C TYR A 420 -13.37 2.14 -24.10
N PHE A 421 -12.21 1.96 -23.44
CA PHE A 421 -11.47 3.03 -22.78
C PHE A 421 -11.24 4.22 -23.72
N PHE A 422 -10.72 3.96 -24.92
CA PHE A 422 -10.46 4.98 -25.92
C PHE A 422 -11.75 5.73 -26.30
N SER A 423 -12.85 4.99 -26.50
CA SER A 423 -14.15 5.57 -26.83
C SER A 423 -14.62 6.55 -25.73
N LYS A 424 -14.41 6.21 -24.46
CA LYS A 424 -14.77 7.05 -23.30
C LYS A 424 -13.90 8.29 -23.18
N VAL A 425 -12.60 8.19 -23.46
CA VAL A 425 -11.73 9.39 -23.53
C VAL A 425 -12.21 10.32 -24.65
N ARG A 426 -12.58 9.76 -25.80
CA ARG A 426 -13.06 10.52 -26.96
C ARG A 426 -14.41 11.19 -26.70
N GLU A 427 -15.34 10.49 -26.05
CA GLU A 427 -16.66 11.01 -25.64
C GLU A 427 -16.56 12.08 -24.56
N GLY A 428 -15.65 11.90 -23.60
CA GLY A 428 -15.44 12.85 -22.50
C GLY A 428 -14.74 14.16 -22.92
N TYR A 429 -14.29 14.28 -24.16
CA TYR A 429 -13.58 15.45 -24.67
C TYR A 429 -13.99 15.82 -26.11
N LEU A 430 -13.21 16.67 -26.78
CA LEU A 430 -13.42 17.01 -28.18
C LEU A 430 -12.81 15.92 -29.04
N GLY A 431 -13.62 15.03 -29.61
CA GLY A 431 -13.15 13.82 -30.29
C GLY A 431 -12.06 14.03 -31.37
N LYS A 432 -11.96 15.22 -31.98
CA LYS A 432 -10.86 15.57 -32.91
C LYS A 432 -9.48 15.70 -32.27
N ARG A 433 -9.42 15.99 -30.96
CA ARG A 433 -8.22 16.19 -30.13
C ARG A 433 -7.77 14.90 -29.43
N VAL A 434 -8.58 13.84 -29.49
CA VAL A 434 -8.23 12.52 -28.98
C VAL A 434 -7.80 11.66 -30.15
N LYS A 435 -6.58 11.17 -30.07
CA LYS A 435 -5.91 10.38 -31.10
C LYS A 435 -5.59 9.01 -30.54
N ASP A 436 -5.55 8.03 -31.42
CA ASP A 436 -5.22 6.65 -31.06
C ASP A 436 -3.91 6.23 -31.72
N GLY A 437 -3.31 5.18 -31.18
CA GLY A 437 -2.34 4.35 -31.87
C GLY A 437 -3.04 3.27 -32.70
N VAL A 438 -2.32 2.18 -32.96
CA VAL A 438 -2.89 0.99 -33.60
C VAL A 438 -2.73 -0.18 -32.64
N PHE A 439 -3.84 -0.67 -32.11
CA PHE A 439 -3.85 -1.76 -31.14
C PHE A 439 -3.06 -2.97 -31.65
N GLN A 440 -2.17 -3.51 -30.81
CA GLN A 440 -1.29 -4.66 -31.13
C GLN A 440 -0.34 -4.49 -32.32
N ALA A 441 -0.22 -3.30 -32.91
CA ALA A 441 0.81 -3.04 -33.92
C ALA A 441 2.18 -2.81 -33.27
N MET A 442 3.24 -3.14 -34.01
CA MET A 442 4.60 -2.70 -33.68
C MET A 442 4.70 -1.20 -33.95
N MET A 443 4.56 -0.40 -32.89
CA MET A 443 4.53 1.05 -32.96
C MET A 443 5.88 1.65 -32.59
N GLU A 444 6.35 2.58 -33.40
CA GLU A 444 7.41 3.52 -33.02
C GLU A 444 6.73 4.76 -32.42
N VAL A 445 6.91 4.96 -31.11
CA VAL A 445 6.35 6.10 -30.39
C VAL A 445 7.44 7.12 -30.13
N ALA A 446 7.30 8.31 -30.72
CA ALA A 446 8.18 9.44 -30.44
C ALA A 446 7.44 10.47 -29.57
N LEU A 447 8.14 11.05 -28.60
CA LEU A 447 7.57 12.08 -27.74
C LEU A 447 8.63 13.11 -27.32
N VAL A 448 8.18 14.34 -27.10
CA VAL A 448 8.97 15.39 -26.47
C VAL A 448 8.32 15.73 -25.14
N ASN A 449 8.96 15.34 -24.05
CA ASN A 449 8.46 15.58 -22.70
C ASN A 449 8.33 17.09 -22.41
N ASP A 450 7.17 17.49 -21.89
CA ASP A 450 6.95 18.80 -21.29
C ASP A 450 7.39 18.72 -19.81
N GLY A 451 8.70 18.74 -19.56
CA GLY A 451 9.30 18.55 -18.23
C GLY A 451 9.34 17.09 -17.74
N PRO A 452 9.88 16.81 -16.54
CA PRO A 452 9.98 15.44 -16.00
C PRO A 452 8.65 14.99 -15.38
N VAL A 453 7.55 15.06 -16.13
CA VAL A 453 6.20 14.75 -15.64
C VAL A 453 5.69 13.46 -16.27
N THR A 454 5.91 12.38 -15.53
CA THR A 454 5.39 11.03 -15.79
C THR A 454 4.57 10.61 -14.59
N ILE A 455 3.31 10.23 -14.79
CA ILE A 455 2.39 9.86 -13.72
C ILE A 455 1.85 8.45 -13.98
N GLU A 456 1.96 7.57 -13.00
CA GLU A 456 1.27 6.29 -13.00
C GLU A 456 -0.19 6.50 -12.57
N ILE A 457 -1.13 5.92 -13.32
CA ILE A 457 -2.57 6.02 -13.05
C ILE A 457 -3.22 4.64 -13.12
N ASN A 458 -4.11 4.37 -12.17
CA ASN A 458 -4.83 3.10 -12.07
C ASN A 458 -6.33 3.32 -12.29
N ALA A 459 -7.06 2.30 -12.69
CA ALA A 459 -8.50 2.41 -12.91
C ALA A 459 -9.31 2.60 -11.61
N GLU A 460 -8.83 2.11 -10.46
CA GLU A 460 -9.57 2.22 -9.19
C GLU A 460 -9.80 3.68 -8.77
N PRO A 461 -11.05 4.17 -8.64
CA PRO A 461 -11.30 5.51 -8.13
C PRO A 461 -10.80 5.61 -6.68
N LYS A 462 -10.07 6.68 -6.35
CA LYS A 462 -9.95 7.09 -4.95
C LYS A 462 -11.38 7.37 -4.44
N PRO A 463 -11.77 6.90 -3.23
CA PRO A 463 -13.08 7.17 -2.68
C PRO A 463 -13.36 8.68 -2.72
N LYS A 464 -14.52 9.07 -3.28
CA LYS A 464 -14.89 10.48 -3.41
C LYS A 464 -15.36 10.99 -2.05
N VAL A 465 -14.60 11.92 -1.46
CA VAL A 465 -15.02 12.69 -0.29
C VAL A 465 -16.13 13.66 -0.69
N GLU A 466 -17.35 13.45 -0.21
CA GLU A 466 -18.41 14.45 -0.31
C GLU A 466 -18.09 15.66 0.58
N LYS A 467 -17.97 16.84 -0.04
CA LYS A 467 -17.87 18.09 0.71
C LYS A 467 -19.24 18.46 1.27
N ALA A 468 -19.47 18.15 2.53
CA ALA A 468 -20.62 18.66 3.28
C ALA A 468 -20.64 20.20 3.21
N THR A 469 -21.72 20.75 2.68
CA THR A 469 -21.96 22.19 2.58
C THR A 469 -22.32 22.73 3.97
N VAL A 470 -21.32 23.21 4.70
CA VAL A 470 -21.56 23.86 5.99
C VAL A 470 -22.15 25.25 5.75
N LYS A 471 -23.42 25.44 6.10
CA LYS A 471 -24.06 26.75 6.21
C LYS A 471 -23.28 27.60 7.21
N LYS A 472 -22.66 28.68 6.74
CA LYS A 472 -22.08 29.74 7.57
C LYS A 472 -23.12 30.25 8.56
N LYS A 473 -22.90 30.03 9.86
CA LYS A 473 -23.39 30.91 10.92
C LYS A 473 -22.23 31.77 11.38
N GLU A 474 -22.38 33.06 11.16
CA GLU A 474 -21.46 34.10 11.58
C GLU A 474 -21.53 34.38 13.09
N LYS A 475 -20.39 34.86 13.58
CA LYS A 475 -20.12 35.73 14.75
C LYS A 475 -19.91 35.09 16.13
N GLY A 476 -18.68 35.24 16.59
CA GLY A 476 -18.38 35.78 17.92
C GLY A 476 -17.34 34.99 18.71
N ALA A 477 -16.04 35.29 18.50
CA ALA A 477 -14.98 35.28 19.51
C ALA A 477 -13.59 35.39 18.82
N GLU A 478 -13.25 36.57 18.33
CA GLU A 478 -11.86 36.98 18.21
C GLU A 478 -11.60 37.93 19.39
N GLU A 479 -10.94 37.44 20.43
CA GLU A 479 -10.08 38.20 21.35
C GLU A 479 -9.73 37.31 22.55
N SER A 480 -8.58 36.64 22.52
CA SER A 480 -7.68 36.51 23.69
C SER A 480 -6.53 35.54 23.42
N PHE A 481 -5.57 35.89 22.56
CA PHE A 481 -4.22 35.30 22.66
C PHE A 481 -3.18 36.31 22.18
N ARG A 482 -2.91 37.29 23.06
CA ARG A 482 -1.62 37.99 23.12
C ARG A 482 -1.34 38.34 24.58
N THR A 483 -0.57 37.49 25.23
CA THR A 483 0.56 37.82 26.12
C THR A 483 1.32 36.56 26.42
#